data_AF-A0A7J3WGE6-F1
#
_entry.id   AF-A0A7J3WGE6-F1
#
_cell.length_a   1.000
_cell.length_b   1.000
_cell.length_c   1.000
_cell.angle_alpha   90.00
_cell.angle_beta   90.00
_cell.angle_gamma   90.00
#
_symmetry.space_group_name_H-M   'P 1'
#
loop_
_entity.id
_entity.type
_entity.pdbx_description
1 polymer ?
#
loop_
_entity_poly.entity_id
_entity_poly.type
_entity_poly.pdbx_seq_one_letter_code
_entity_poly.pdbx_strand_id
1 'polypeptide(L)'
;MILETHGEVCRLGYLRLIIAAAKTGSAEEQITQSYISTILEESLKTLDESQYSGLDVVGLIRTPVAARNYVSLAADLNLVNKHSRGLGENGIVYAFSRSISPIEAYLRGETKLSLLDIITLKPVEKIFFTWILLTQDYLIFPGIIKWLLQRDNFTRLEAMNYVMEELYPQALSIMLTAAGKKARSEIISKMELAKKYREERLKYATKALWIRSSLYAKYRHVVPPRLEWLADLGFINRVRRGRYTVSDQILSHKETILKALSQPPSKLRENIFTMFAPLFIPYTGRPSKEAINRELIQTFNIISRWVRGPVKLSLLETAVCIRLLENNHTATPSMVRDTINELSILYPDKIFLTPGPDENLYLTKLN
;
A
#
# COMPACT_ATOMS: atom_id res chain seq x y z
N MET A 1 1.06 10.88 8.90
CA MET A 1 2.24 10.81 8.03
C MET A 1 1.78 11.14 6.63
N ILE A 2 2.63 11.84 5.87
CA ILE A 2 2.42 12.14 4.46
C ILE A 2 3.55 11.41 3.73
N LEU A 3 3.23 10.50 2.81
CA LEU A 3 4.25 9.81 2.02
C LEU A 3 4.89 10.76 1.02
N GLU A 4 6.22 10.84 1.01
CA GLU A 4 6.98 11.54 -0.02
C GLU A 4 7.17 10.60 -1.21
N THR A 5 6.71 11.01 -2.39
CA THR A 5 6.56 10.12 -3.55
C THR A 5 7.11 10.78 -4.79
N HIS A 6 7.80 10.03 -5.66
CA HIS A 6 8.21 10.56 -6.95
C HIS A 6 7.05 10.52 -7.96
N GLY A 7 7.01 11.46 -8.91
CA GLY A 7 5.87 11.65 -9.81
C GLY A 7 5.76 10.61 -10.93
N GLU A 8 6.63 9.61 -10.90
CA GLU A 8 6.72 8.49 -11.85
C GLU A 8 6.19 7.18 -11.23
N VAL A 9 6.00 7.17 -9.91
CA VAL A 9 5.63 5.98 -9.13
C VAL A 9 4.12 5.80 -9.16
N CYS A 10 3.56 5.62 -10.35
CA CYS A 10 2.12 5.68 -10.61
C CYS A 10 1.42 4.31 -10.62
N ARG A 11 2.14 3.18 -10.49
CA ARG A 11 1.56 1.83 -10.60
C ARG A 11 1.90 0.94 -9.43
N LEU A 12 0.92 0.61 -8.59
CA LEU A 12 1.13 -0.22 -7.40
C LEU A 12 1.55 -1.66 -7.74
N GLY A 13 1.14 -2.18 -8.90
CA GLY A 13 1.44 -3.56 -9.29
C GLY A 13 2.93 -3.91 -9.31
N TYR A 14 3.81 -2.95 -9.62
CA TYR A 14 5.27 -3.16 -9.60
C TYR A 14 5.82 -3.48 -8.20
N LEU A 15 5.13 -3.07 -7.14
CA LEU A 15 5.54 -3.38 -5.76
C LEU A 15 5.50 -4.89 -5.49
N ARG A 16 4.71 -5.66 -6.23
CA ARG A 16 4.64 -7.12 -6.13
C ARG A 16 5.94 -7.78 -6.60
N LEU A 17 6.53 -7.28 -7.70
CA LEU A 17 7.85 -7.72 -8.19
C LEU A 17 8.94 -7.40 -7.18
N ILE A 18 8.90 -6.21 -6.57
CA ILE A 18 9.85 -5.81 -5.52
C ILE A 18 9.81 -6.77 -4.33
N ILE A 19 8.61 -7.11 -3.86
CA ILE A 19 8.43 -8.04 -2.73
C ILE A 19 8.91 -9.45 -3.11
N ALA A 20 8.55 -9.94 -4.30
CA ALA A 20 9.00 -11.25 -4.77
C ALA A 20 10.53 -11.32 -4.93
N ALA A 21 11.17 -10.27 -5.46
CA ALA A 21 12.61 -10.17 -5.59
C ALA A 21 13.30 -10.17 -4.22
N ALA A 22 12.78 -9.38 -3.28
CA ALA A 22 13.28 -9.32 -1.90
C ALA A 22 13.09 -10.64 -1.13
N LYS A 23 12.01 -11.39 -1.41
CA LYS A 23 11.81 -12.73 -0.84
C LYS A 23 12.76 -13.75 -1.46
N THR A 24 12.91 -13.77 -2.78
CA THR A 24 13.70 -14.79 -3.48
C THR A 24 15.18 -14.64 -3.19
N GLY A 25 15.69 -13.40 -3.14
CA GLY A 25 17.10 -13.15 -2.79
C GLY A 25 17.43 -13.35 -1.30
N SER A 26 16.44 -13.56 -0.43
CA SER A 26 16.66 -13.62 1.04
C SER A 26 17.38 -14.88 1.52
N ALA A 27 17.73 -15.77 0.59
CA ALA A 27 18.65 -16.87 0.81
C ALA A 27 20.13 -16.48 0.63
N GLU A 28 20.43 -15.34 -0.01
CA GLU A 28 21.80 -14.91 -0.32
C GLU A 28 22.12 -13.57 0.33
N GLU A 29 23.33 -13.44 0.88
CA GLU A 29 23.78 -12.33 1.73
C GLU A 29 23.86 -10.96 1.00
N GLN A 30 23.27 -10.75 -0.18
CA GLN A 30 23.52 -9.57 -1.03
C GLN A 30 22.28 -8.75 -1.45
N ILE A 31 21.10 -8.90 -0.82
CA ILE A 31 19.95 -8.04 -1.20
C ILE A 31 20.14 -6.61 -0.70
N THR A 32 20.50 -5.72 -1.60
CA THR A 32 20.43 -4.26 -1.40
C THR A 32 19.24 -3.68 -2.16
N GLN A 33 18.79 -2.47 -1.78
CA GLN A 33 17.76 -1.76 -2.55
C GLN A 33 18.19 -1.51 -4.02
N SER A 34 19.49 -1.34 -4.26
CA SER A 34 20.01 -1.21 -5.62
C SER A 34 19.85 -2.51 -6.42
N TYR A 35 20.14 -3.66 -5.80
CA TYR A 35 19.94 -4.97 -6.43
C TYR A 35 18.47 -5.20 -6.82
N ILE A 36 17.53 -4.92 -5.90
CA ILE A 36 16.09 -5.01 -6.19
C ILE A 36 15.69 -4.07 -7.33
N SER A 37 16.25 -2.85 -7.36
CA SER A 37 15.96 -1.88 -8.43
C SER A 37 16.43 -2.41 -9.80
N THR A 38 17.59 -3.05 -9.85
CA THR A 38 18.11 -3.69 -11.07
C THR A 38 17.21 -4.82 -11.53
N ILE A 39 16.81 -5.73 -10.63
CA ILE A 39 15.87 -6.82 -10.97
C ILE A 39 14.58 -6.24 -11.54
N LEU A 40 14.02 -5.22 -10.90
CA LEU A 40 12.77 -4.60 -11.37
C LEU A 40 12.94 -4.01 -12.77
N GLU A 41 14.04 -3.30 -13.04
CA GLU A 41 14.32 -2.74 -14.36
C GLU A 41 14.49 -3.83 -15.43
N GLU A 42 15.35 -4.82 -15.17
CA GLU A 42 15.65 -5.90 -16.11
C GLU A 42 14.40 -6.75 -16.40
N SER A 43 13.61 -7.05 -15.37
CA SER A 43 12.34 -7.79 -15.49
C SER A 43 11.31 -7.09 -16.37
N LEU A 44 11.45 -5.78 -16.61
CA LEU A 44 10.54 -5.02 -17.46
C LEU A 44 11.09 -4.81 -18.87
N LYS A 45 12.42 -4.84 -19.05
CA LYS A 45 13.06 -4.82 -20.38
C LYS A 45 12.83 -6.11 -21.17
N THR A 46 12.62 -7.22 -20.47
CA THR A 46 12.35 -8.54 -21.09
C THR A 46 10.91 -8.69 -21.55
N LEU A 47 10.03 -7.73 -21.25
CA LEU A 47 8.65 -7.74 -21.71
C LEU A 47 8.58 -7.34 -23.18
N ASP A 48 7.76 -8.08 -23.93
CA ASP A 48 7.59 -7.86 -25.36
C ASP A 48 6.83 -6.54 -25.62
N GLU A 49 7.52 -5.56 -26.22
CA GLU A 49 6.96 -4.24 -26.54
C GLU A 49 5.75 -4.28 -27.47
N SER A 50 5.63 -5.34 -28.29
CA SER A 50 4.49 -5.50 -29.19
C SER A 50 3.16 -5.64 -28.44
N GLN A 51 3.18 -6.18 -27.20
CA GLN A 51 2.00 -6.45 -26.38
C GLN A 51 1.31 -5.20 -25.82
N TYR A 52 1.92 -4.02 -25.96
CA TYR A 52 1.34 -2.75 -25.47
C TYR A 52 1.47 -1.60 -26.45
N SER A 53 1.81 -1.90 -27.71
CA SER A 53 1.67 -0.95 -28.81
C SER A 53 0.19 -0.53 -28.95
N GLY A 54 -0.13 0.70 -28.54
CA GLY A 54 -1.50 1.23 -28.53
C GLY A 54 -2.18 1.35 -27.15
N LEU A 55 -1.56 0.86 -26.07
CA LEU A 55 -2.05 1.08 -24.71
C LEU A 55 -1.42 2.35 -24.11
N ASP A 56 -2.24 3.34 -23.72
CA ASP A 56 -1.79 4.52 -22.95
C ASP A 56 -1.52 4.13 -21.49
N VAL A 57 -0.43 3.37 -21.26
CA VAL A 57 -0.02 2.91 -19.93
C VAL A 57 0.77 4.01 -19.22
N VAL A 58 0.16 4.62 -18.21
CA VAL A 58 0.83 5.57 -17.32
C VAL A 58 1.78 4.84 -16.36
N GLY A 59 2.95 5.42 -16.12
CA GLY A 59 3.87 4.97 -15.06
C GLY A 59 4.83 3.84 -15.45
N LEU A 60 5.05 3.62 -16.76
CA LEU A 60 6.05 2.67 -17.24
C LEU A 60 7.44 3.00 -16.70
N ILE A 61 8.12 1.99 -16.16
CA ILE A 61 9.51 2.10 -15.74
C ILE A 61 10.38 1.92 -16.98
N ARG A 62 11.01 3.01 -17.42
CA ARG A 62 11.93 3.03 -18.58
C ARG A 62 13.36 3.39 -18.20
N THR A 63 13.60 3.73 -16.94
CA THR A 63 14.89 4.22 -16.47
C THR A 63 15.24 3.57 -15.12
N PRO A 64 16.54 3.43 -14.82
CA PRO A 64 16.99 2.96 -13.50
C PRO A 64 16.50 3.85 -12.36
N VAL A 65 16.37 5.17 -12.61
CA VAL A 65 15.89 6.14 -11.62
C VAL A 65 14.44 5.86 -11.24
N ALA A 66 13.57 5.57 -12.21
CA ALA A 66 12.19 5.20 -11.93
C ALA A 66 12.10 3.91 -11.09
N ALA A 67 12.91 2.89 -11.41
CA ALA A 67 12.95 1.65 -10.62
C ALA A 67 13.37 1.90 -9.17
N ARG A 68 14.41 2.72 -8.94
CA ARG A 68 14.83 3.14 -7.59
C ARG A 68 13.74 3.88 -6.83
N ASN A 69 13.00 4.75 -7.50
CA ASN A 69 11.88 5.48 -6.89
C ASN A 69 10.76 4.52 -6.42
N TYR A 70 10.48 3.44 -7.16
CA TYR A 70 9.56 2.39 -6.71
C TYR A 70 10.09 1.62 -5.50
N VAL A 71 11.39 1.30 -5.45
CA VAL A 71 12.00 0.64 -4.29
C VAL A 71 11.99 1.55 -3.06
N SER A 72 12.23 2.85 -3.23
CA SER A 72 12.09 3.83 -2.14
C SER A 72 10.66 3.85 -1.59
N LEU A 73 9.65 3.91 -2.47
CA LEU A 73 8.24 3.81 -2.05
C LEU A 73 7.97 2.49 -1.31
N ALA A 74 8.47 1.36 -1.82
CA ALA A 74 8.29 0.08 -1.16
C ALA A 74 8.86 0.09 0.27
N ALA A 75 9.99 0.78 0.48
CA ALA A 75 10.59 0.95 1.79
C ALA A 75 9.75 1.86 2.69
N ASP A 76 9.20 2.97 2.15
CA ASP A 76 8.28 3.86 2.87
C ASP A 76 6.97 3.17 3.29
N LEU A 77 6.53 2.20 2.50
CA LEU A 77 5.36 1.35 2.78
C LEU A 77 5.68 0.14 3.67
N ASN A 78 6.93 0.01 4.15
CA ASN A 78 7.41 -1.14 4.94
C ASN A 78 7.22 -2.50 4.22
N LEU A 79 7.30 -2.50 2.89
CA LEU A 79 7.31 -3.71 2.05
C LEU A 79 8.72 -4.30 1.96
N VAL A 80 9.73 -3.43 1.90
CA VAL A 80 11.14 -3.79 2.08
C VAL A 80 11.67 -3.03 3.29
N ASN A 81 12.64 -3.61 3.99
CA ASN A 81 13.20 -2.93 5.15
C ASN A 81 14.14 -1.79 4.69
N LYS A 82 14.05 -0.64 5.35
CA LYS A 82 14.91 0.53 5.08
C LYS A 82 16.34 0.35 5.62
N HIS A 83 16.48 -0.39 6.71
CA HIS A 83 17.71 -0.48 7.50
C HIS A 83 18.35 -1.87 7.46
N SER A 84 17.56 -2.91 7.22
CA SER A 84 18.05 -4.28 7.03
C SER A 84 17.86 -4.78 5.61
N ARG A 85 18.55 -5.86 5.27
CA ARG A 85 18.36 -6.57 4.00
C ARG A 85 17.07 -7.39 4.08
N GLY A 86 16.20 -7.28 3.07
CA GLY A 86 15.01 -8.11 2.94
C GLY A 86 13.68 -7.38 3.13
N LEU A 87 12.66 -8.15 3.53
CA LEU A 87 11.28 -7.68 3.63
C LEU A 87 11.01 -6.86 4.90
N GLY A 88 10.16 -5.85 4.76
CA GLY A 88 9.52 -5.19 5.90
C GLY A 88 8.28 -5.96 6.37
N GLU A 89 7.62 -5.51 7.45
CA GLU A 89 6.47 -6.24 8.03
C GLU A 89 5.32 -6.42 7.03
N ASN A 90 4.97 -5.36 6.29
CA ASN A 90 3.93 -5.43 5.26
C ASN A 90 4.36 -6.30 4.08
N GLY A 91 5.66 -6.30 3.78
CA GLY A 91 6.25 -7.18 2.77
C GLY A 91 6.09 -8.64 3.12
N ILE A 92 6.37 -9.02 4.37
CA ILE A 92 6.18 -10.38 4.88
C ILE A 92 4.71 -10.81 4.77
N VAL A 93 3.77 -9.95 5.19
CA VAL A 93 2.33 -10.22 5.06
C VAL A 93 1.97 -10.58 3.61
N TYR A 94 2.46 -9.81 2.64
CA TYR A 94 2.16 -10.05 1.23
C TYR A 94 2.90 -11.25 0.64
N ALA A 95 4.18 -11.41 0.97
CA ALA A 95 5.07 -12.40 0.38
C ALA A 95 4.67 -13.85 0.72
N PHE A 96 3.81 -14.04 1.71
CA PHE A 96 3.26 -15.36 2.08
C PHE A 96 1.76 -15.51 1.76
N SER A 97 1.20 -14.58 0.99
CA SER A 97 -0.09 -14.77 0.32
C SER A 97 0.07 -15.69 -0.90
N ARG A 98 -1.01 -16.28 -1.41
CA ARG A 98 -1.02 -16.99 -2.70
C ARG A 98 -0.98 -16.04 -3.90
N SER A 99 -1.34 -14.78 -3.69
CA SER A 99 -1.39 -13.75 -4.73
C SER A 99 -0.01 -13.47 -5.34
N ILE A 100 1.08 -13.64 -4.59
CA ILE A 100 2.47 -13.46 -5.05
C ILE A 100 2.94 -14.54 -6.04
N SER A 101 2.38 -15.76 -6.00
CA SER A 101 2.97 -16.94 -6.65
C SER A 101 3.24 -16.79 -8.16
N PRO A 102 2.35 -16.18 -8.97
CA PRO A 102 2.64 -15.95 -10.40
C PRO A 102 3.85 -15.05 -10.63
N ILE A 103 4.07 -14.06 -9.76
CA ILE A 103 5.20 -13.15 -9.82
C ILE A 103 6.50 -13.87 -9.45
N GLU A 104 6.46 -14.75 -8.45
CA GLU A 104 7.64 -15.56 -8.09
C GLU A 104 8.01 -16.55 -9.19
N ALA A 105 7.03 -17.23 -9.79
CA ALA A 105 7.25 -18.13 -10.92
C ALA A 105 7.86 -17.36 -12.12
N TYR A 106 7.42 -16.11 -12.34
CA TYR A 106 7.98 -15.25 -13.37
C TYR A 106 9.45 -14.92 -13.12
N LEU A 107 9.81 -14.51 -11.90
CA LEU A 107 11.20 -14.21 -11.54
C LEU A 107 12.12 -15.44 -11.59
N ARG A 108 11.57 -16.65 -11.40
CA ARG A 108 12.31 -17.92 -11.58
C ARG A 108 12.39 -18.39 -13.03
N GLY A 109 11.75 -17.69 -13.97
CA GLY A 109 11.69 -18.09 -15.38
C GLY A 109 10.75 -19.27 -15.67
N GLU A 110 9.90 -19.65 -14.72
CA GLU A 110 8.94 -20.77 -14.85
C GLU A 110 7.70 -20.38 -15.65
N THR A 111 7.37 -19.10 -15.71
CA THR A 111 6.25 -18.56 -16.51
C THR A 111 6.62 -17.24 -17.16
N LYS A 112 5.89 -16.88 -18.22
CA LYS A 112 5.92 -15.53 -18.81
C LYS A 112 4.71 -14.75 -18.33
N LEU A 113 4.88 -13.46 -18.05
CA LEU A 113 3.81 -12.54 -17.71
C LEU A 113 3.79 -11.38 -18.70
N SER A 114 2.60 -10.90 -19.04
CA SER A 114 2.46 -9.63 -19.76
C SER A 114 2.66 -8.45 -18.81
N LEU A 115 2.88 -7.26 -19.37
CA LEU A 115 2.89 -6.03 -18.60
C LEU A 115 1.58 -5.83 -17.81
N LEU A 116 0.43 -6.20 -18.38
CA LEU A 116 -0.87 -6.08 -17.72
C LEU A 116 -0.96 -6.98 -16.50
N ASP A 117 -0.41 -8.19 -16.55
CA ASP A 117 -0.36 -9.09 -15.39
C ASP A 117 0.49 -8.48 -14.26
N ILE A 118 1.58 -7.79 -14.62
CA ILE A 118 2.50 -7.14 -13.67
C ILE A 118 1.94 -5.87 -13.05
N ILE A 119 1.08 -5.11 -13.74
CA ILE A 119 0.56 -3.84 -13.20
C ILE A 119 -0.87 -3.95 -12.65
N THR A 120 -1.64 -4.96 -13.04
CA THR A 120 -3.04 -5.12 -12.62
C THR A 120 -3.15 -5.86 -11.29
N LEU A 121 -3.85 -5.25 -10.34
CA LEU A 121 -4.07 -5.82 -9.02
C LEU A 121 -5.28 -6.76 -8.99
N LYS A 122 -5.12 -7.93 -8.35
CA LYS A 122 -6.21 -8.84 -7.98
C LYS A 122 -7.05 -8.23 -6.84
N PRO A 123 -8.31 -8.67 -6.62
CA PRO A 123 -9.16 -8.15 -5.56
C PRO A 123 -8.52 -8.11 -4.16
N VAL A 124 -7.86 -9.19 -3.74
CA VAL A 124 -7.16 -9.27 -2.45
C VAL A 124 -6.00 -8.27 -2.39
N GLU A 125 -5.26 -8.10 -3.49
CA GLU A 125 -4.16 -7.15 -3.58
C GLU A 125 -4.67 -5.70 -3.50
N LYS A 126 -5.83 -5.40 -4.11
CA LYS A 126 -6.47 -4.08 -3.98
C LYS A 126 -6.81 -3.79 -2.52
N ILE A 127 -7.36 -4.75 -1.78
CA ILE A 127 -7.66 -4.59 -0.35
C ILE A 127 -6.36 -4.37 0.45
N PHE A 128 -5.34 -5.19 0.19
CA PHE A 128 -4.03 -5.08 0.85
C PHE A 128 -3.38 -3.71 0.64
N PHE A 129 -3.30 -3.23 -0.60
CA PHE A 129 -2.70 -1.92 -0.89
C PHE A 129 -3.58 -0.76 -0.41
N THR A 130 -4.91 -0.91 -0.43
CA THR A 130 -5.82 0.07 0.18
C THR A 130 -5.52 0.20 1.68
N TRP A 131 -5.35 -0.92 2.37
CA TRP A 131 -5.00 -0.93 3.79
C TRP A 131 -3.67 -0.24 4.09
N ILE A 132 -2.64 -0.57 3.33
CA ILE A 132 -1.32 0.05 3.49
C ILE A 132 -1.39 1.56 3.25
N LEU A 133 -2.03 2.01 2.18
CA LEU A 133 -2.08 3.43 1.86
C LEU A 133 -2.93 4.23 2.87
N LEU A 134 -4.04 3.66 3.34
CA LEU A 134 -4.87 4.30 4.37
C LEU A 134 -4.18 4.38 5.74
N THR A 135 -3.19 3.52 6.02
CA THR A 135 -2.46 3.53 7.29
C THR A 135 -1.15 4.33 7.20
N GLN A 136 -0.40 4.22 6.11
CA GLN A 136 0.88 4.88 5.92
C GLN A 136 0.75 6.32 5.40
N ASP A 137 -0.24 6.60 4.55
CA ASP A 137 -0.53 7.93 4.01
C ASP A 137 -1.83 8.52 4.57
N TYR A 138 -2.12 8.21 5.84
CA TYR A 138 -3.42 8.42 6.48
C TYR A 138 -3.92 9.87 6.54
N LEU A 139 -3.07 10.87 6.27
CA LEU A 139 -3.48 12.28 6.24
C LEU A 139 -3.91 12.75 4.84
N ILE A 140 -3.31 12.20 3.79
CA ILE A 140 -3.58 12.64 2.41
C ILE A 140 -4.50 11.66 1.71
N PHE A 141 -4.18 10.36 1.73
CA PHE A 141 -4.93 9.36 0.96
C PHE A 141 -6.42 9.30 1.33
N PRO A 142 -6.82 9.23 2.62
CA PRO A 142 -8.24 9.33 3.00
C PRO A 142 -8.90 10.65 2.59
N GLY A 143 -8.17 11.77 2.66
CA GLY A 143 -8.68 13.09 2.30
C GLY A 143 -8.98 13.21 0.80
N ILE A 144 -8.16 12.61 -0.05
CA ILE A 144 -8.41 12.50 -1.49
C ILE A 144 -9.67 11.66 -1.73
N ILE A 145 -9.82 10.52 -1.03
CA ILE A 145 -11.01 9.67 -1.19
C ILE A 145 -12.29 10.39 -0.71
N LYS A 146 -12.24 11.16 0.38
CA LYS A 146 -13.39 11.97 0.80
C LYS A 146 -13.76 13.02 -0.25
N TRP A 147 -12.76 13.68 -0.83
CA TRP A 147 -12.96 14.70 -1.85
C TRP A 147 -13.52 14.16 -3.17
N LEU A 148 -13.06 12.99 -3.62
CA LEU A 148 -13.57 12.38 -4.86
C LEU A 148 -15.03 11.92 -4.68
N LEU A 149 -15.43 11.44 -3.49
CA LEU A 149 -16.80 10.96 -3.24
C LEU A 149 -17.86 12.08 -3.26
N GLN A 150 -17.43 13.33 -3.34
CA GLN A 150 -18.30 14.51 -3.49
C GLN A 150 -18.46 14.95 -4.95
N ARG A 151 -17.89 14.21 -5.91
CA ARG A 151 -17.79 14.59 -7.32
C ARG A 151 -18.11 13.42 -8.23
N ASP A 152 -18.76 13.70 -9.35
CA ASP A 152 -19.01 12.69 -10.39
C ASP A 152 -17.80 12.53 -11.31
N ASN A 153 -17.23 13.65 -11.74
CA ASN A 153 -16.04 13.72 -12.57
C ASN A 153 -15.09 14.82 -12.10
N PHE A 154 -13.80 14.66 -12.40
CA PHE A 154 -12.77 15.65 -12.09
C PHE A 154 -11.53 15.51 -12.96
N THR A 155 -10.75 16.57 -13.00
CA THR A 155 -9.46 16.62 -13.70
C THR A 155 -8.29 16.46 -12.72
N ARG A 156 -7.15 16.02 -13.25
CA ARG A 156 -5.89 15.96 -12.49
C ARG A 156 -5.52 17.31 -11.89
N LEU A 157 -5.77 18.41 -12.61
CA LEU A 157 -5.42 19.75 -12.14
C LEU A 157 -6.28 20.19 -10.96
N GLU A 158 -7.59 19.91 -11.00
CA GLU A 158 -8.49 20.21 -9.88
C GLU A 158 -8.08 19.45 -8.62
N ALA A 159 -7.77 18.15 -8.77
CA ALA A 159 -7.26 17.35 -7.66
C ALA A 159 -5.92 17.90 -7.15
N MET A 160 -5.00 18.28 -8.04
CA MET A 160 -3.72 18.86 -7.67
C MET A 160 -3.89 20.15 -6.83
N ASN A 161 -4.76 21.05 -7.28
CA ASN A 161 -5.02 22.30 -6.59
C ASN A 161 -5.67 22.04 -5.23
N TYR A 162 -6.75 21.26 -5.17
CA TYR A 162 -7.41 20.95 -3.90
C TYR A 162 -6.45 20.30 -2.89
N VAL A 163 -5.73 19.25 -3.31
CA VAL A 163 -4.88 18.51 -2.39
C VAL A 163 -3.75 19.39 -1.87
N MET A 164 -3.13 20.21 -2.72
CA MET A 164 -1.96 20.99 -2.30
C MET A 164 -2.33 22.32 -1.63
N GLU A 165 -3.46 22.92 -1.97
CA GLU A 165 -3.88 24.24 -1.47
C GLU A 165 -4.83 24.14 -0.27
N GLU A 166 -5.52 23.01 -0.09
CA GLU A 166 -6.49 22.81 1.00
C GLU A 166 -6.10 21.65 1.91
N LEU A 167 -5.97 20.44 1.36
CA LEU A 167 -5.75 19.23 2.17
C LEU A 167 -4.35 19.16 2.80
N TYR A 168 -3.31 19.51 2.05
CA TYR A 168 -1.92 19.42 2.49
C TYR A 168 -1.61 20.40 3.65
N PRO A 169 -2.05 21.68 3.62
CA PRO A 169 -1.96 22.56 4.80
C PRO A 169 -2.68 22.00 6.04
N GLN A 170 -3.88 21.41 5.87
CA GLN A 170 -4.61 20.77 6.97
C GLN A 170 -3.85 19.58 7.54
N ALA A 171 -3.29 18.73 6.68
CA ALA A 171 -2.46 17.60 7.08
C ALA A 171 -1.22 18.06 7.88
N LEU A 172 -0.55 19.13 7.45
CA LEU A 172 0.56 19.73 8.19
C LEU A 172 0.13 20.26 9.56
N SER A 173 -1.04 20.88 9.65
CA SER A 173 -1.59 21.35 10.94
C SER A 173 -1.80 20.20 11.92
N ILE A 174 -2.38 19.09 11.46
CA ILE A 174 -2.54 17.88 12.27
C ILE A 174 -1.18 17.33 12.69
N MET A 175 -0.21 17.24 11.77
CA MET A 175 1.15 16.80 12.12
C MET A 175 1.81 17.71 13.16
N LEU A 176 1.58 19.02 13.11
CA LEU A 176 2.13 19.98 14.07
C LEU A 176 1.63 19.71 15.49
N THR A 177 0.35 19.36 15.65
CA THR A 177 -0.23 19.04 16.97
C THR A 177 0.42 17.82 17.61
N ALA A 178 0.80 16.83 16.81
CA ALA A 178 1.43 15.59 17.27
C ALA A 178 2.98 15.66 17.31
N ALA A 179 3.59 16.70 16.76
CA ALA A 179 5.03 16.79 16.59
C ALA A 179 5.76 17.15 17.90
N GLY A 180 6.89 16.49 18.15
CA GLY A 180 7.85 16.87 19.19
C GLY A 180 8.62 18.16 18.85
N LYS A 181 9.30 18.75 19.84
CA LYS A 181 9.93 20.09 19.76
C LYS A 181 10.79 20.32 18.50
N LYS A 182 11.62 19.34 18.10
CA LYS A 182 12.55 19.45 16.96
C LYS A 182 11.85 19.47 15.59
N ALA A 183 10.76 18.73 15.43
CA ALA A 183 10.04 18.64 14.14
C ALA A 183 9.07 19.81 13.92
N ARG A 184 8.67 20.51 14.99
CA ARG A 184 7.70 21.61 14.91
C ARG A 184 8.17 22.76 14.02
N SER A 185 9.43 23.19 14.12
CA SER A 185 9.95 24.30 13.31
C SER A 185 9.90 24.02 11.81
N GLU A 186 10.27 22.81 11.40
CA GLU A 186 10.21 22.37 10.01
C GLU A 186 8.77 22.33 9.50
N ILE A 187 7.84 21.78 10.29
CA ILE A 187 6.42 21.70 9.92
C ILE A 187 5.80 23.09 9.81
N ILE A 188 6.12 24.02 10.72
CA ILE A 188 5.66 25.41 10.66
C ILE A 188 6.13 26.07 9.36
N SER A 189 7.43 25.94 9.03
CA SER A 189 7.98 26.48 7.79
C SER A 189 7.28 25.90 6.55
N LYS A 190 7.08 24.57 6.50
CA LYS A 190 6.34 23.90 5.43
C LYS A 190 4.89 24.39 5.33
N MET A 191 4.24 24.66 6.46
CA MET A 191 2.84 25.12 6.53
C MET A 191 2.69 26.57 6.06
N GLU A 192 3.56 27.47 6.50
CA GLU A 192 3.55 28.87 6.06
C GLU A 192 3.81 29.00 4.56
N LEU A 193 4.72 28.19 4.02
CA LEU A 193 4.91 28.08 2.58
C LEU A 193 3.64 27.58 1.87
N ALA A 194 2.99 26.54 2.43
CA ALA A 194 1.81 25.93 1.83
C ALA A 194 0.59 26.86 1.78
N LYS A 195 0.42 27.76 2.77
CA LYS A 195 -0.64 28.78 2.76
C LYS A 195 -0.56 29.71 1.55
N LYS A 196 0.64 29.95 1.00
CA LYS A 196 0.86 30.84 -0.15
C LYS A 196 0.76 30.13 -1.50
N TYR A 197 0.55 28.82 -1.53
CA TYR A 197 0.59 28.04 -2.77
C TYR A 197 -0.40 28.50 -3.83
N ARG A 198 -1.63 28.84 -3.42
CA ARG A 198 -2.65 29.36 -4.34
C ARG A 198 -2.20 30.68 -4.97
N GLU A 199 -1.74 31.61 -4.15
CA GLU A 199 -1.26 32.92 -4.60
C GLU A 199 -0.06 32.78 -5.55
N GLU A 200 0.94 31.96 -5.18
CA GLU A 200 2.11 31.70 -6.04
C GLU A 200 1.73 31.02 -7.36
N ARG A 201 0.81 30.05 -7.35
CA ARG A 201 0.34 29.39 -8.59
C ARG A 201 -0.36 30.40 -9.51
N LEU A 202 -1.15 31.31 -8.96
CA LEU A 202 -1.91 32.29 -9.75
C LEU A 202 -1.04 33.36 -10.41
N LYS A 203 0.22 33.53 -9.98
CA LYS A 203 1.19 34.44 -10.64
C LYS A 203 1.63 33.96 -12.02
N TYR A 204 1.50 32.67 -12.33
CA TYR A 204 1.90 32.14 -13.62
C TYR A 204 0.87 32.47 -14.71
N ALA A 205 1.23 33.37 -15.62
CA ALA A 205 0.35 33.84 -16.70
C ALA A 205 -0.08 32.74 -17.69
N THR A 206 0.70 31.66 -17.82
CA THR A 206 0.38 30.56 -18.74
C THR A 206 0.61 29.19 -18.10
N LYS A 207 -0.13 28.19 -18.60
CA LYS A 207 0.04 26.79 -18.21
C LYS A 207 1.45 26.25 -18.48
N ALA A 208 2.11 26.71 -19.54
CA ALA A 208 3.46 26.28 -19.89
C ALA A 208 4.49 26.76 -18.85
N LEU A 209 4.38 28.00 -18.39
CA LEU A 209 5.23 28.54 -17.32
C LEU A 209 4.97 27.81 -16.00
N TRP A 210 3.69 27.55 -15.68
CA TRP A 210 3.31 26.79 -14.49
C TRP A 210 3.96 25.40 -14.45
N ILE A 211 3.88 24.62 -15.54
CA ILE A 211 4.39 23.23 -15.60
C ILE A 211 5.92 23.17 -15.42
N ARG A 212 6.64 24.24 -15.73
CA ARG A 212 8.10 24.34 -15.55
C ARG A 212 8.51 24.80 -14.15
N SER A 213 7.56 25.18 -13.29
CA SER A 213 7.86 25.68 -11.95
C SER A 213 8.21 24.58 -10.96
N SER A 214 8.99 24.94 -9.93
CA SER A 214 9.25 24.08 -8.77
C SER A 214 7.98 23.74 -7.99
N LEU A 215 7.02 24.67 -7.93
CA LEU A 215 5.75 24.46 -7.25
C LEU A 215 4.90 23.38 -7.98
N TYR A 216 4.86 23.40 -9.31
CA TYR A 216 4.22 22.31 -10.07
C TYR A 216 4.93 20.97 -9.85
N ALA A 217 6.27 20.95 -9.81
CA ALA A 217 7.02 19.73 -9.49
C ALA A 217 6.55 19.17 -8.14
N LYS A 218 6.46 20.01 -7.10
CA LYS A 218 5.94 19.59 -5.79
C LYS A 218 4.53 19.00 -5.88
N TYR A 219 3.61 19.65 -6.60
CA TYR A 219 2.25 19.13 -6.78
C TYR A 219 2.24 17.78 -7.51
N ARG A 220 3.09 17.63 -8.53
CA ARG A 220 3.23 16.43 -9.36
C ARG A 220 3.80 15.24 -8.58
N HIS A 221 4.64 15.49 -7.58
CA HIS A 221 5.19 14.46 -6.73
C HIS A 221 4.16 13.93 -5.72
N VAL A 222 3.23 14.77 -5.26
CA VAL A 222 2.21 14.35 -4.27
C VAL A 222 0.98 13.74 -4.92
N VAL A 223 0.35 14.42 -5.88
CA VAL A 223 -1.05 14.13 -6.24
C VAL A 223 -1.20 13.09 -7.36
N PRO A 224 -0.55 13.25 -8.54
CA PRO A 224 -0.69 12.29 -9.63
C PRO A 224 -0.44 10.82 -9.25
N PRO A 225 0.64 10.44 -8.52
CA PRO A 225 0.83 9.05 -8.10
C PRO A 225 -0.37 8.48 -7.37
N ARG A 226 -0.95 9.23 -6.42
CA ARG A 226 -2.10 8.80 -5.62
C ARG A 226 -3.38 8.65 -6.45
N LEU A 227 -3.59 9.50 -7.45
CA LEU A 227 -4.72 9.32 -8.38
C LEU A 227 -4.55 8.05 -9.20
N GLU A 228 -3.34 7.77 -9.68
CA GLU A 228 -3.08 6.54 -10.44
C GLU A 228 -3.17 5.29 -9.56
N TRP A 229 -2.78 5.38 -8.28
CA TRP A 229 -3.01 4.31 -7.30
C TRP A 229 -4.50 4.09 -7.04
N LEU A 230 -5.29 5.15 -6.89
CA LEU A 230 -6.75 5.02 -6.77
C LEU A 230 -7.36 4.36 -8.01
N ALA A 231 -6.80 4.60 -9.21
CA ALA A 231 -7.21 3.90 -10.41
C ALA A 231 -6.82 2.40 -10.37
N ASP A 232 -5.60 2.06 -9.95
CA ASP A 232 -5.17 0.66 -9.77
C ASP A 232 -6.02 -0.09 -8.74
N LEU A 233 -6.41 0.60 -7.67
CA LEU A 233 -7.28 0.08 -6.62
C LEU A 233 -8.76 -0.02 -7.07
N GLY A 234 -9.13 0.58 -8.21
CA GLY A 234 -10.51 0.57 -8.72
C GLY A 234 -11.45 1.59 -8.08
N PHE A 235 -10.92 2.61 -7.39
CA PHE A 235 -11.74 3.69 -6.84
C PHE A 235 -12.22 4.68 -7.90
N ILE A 236 -11.39 4.88 -8.92
CA ILE A 236 -11.68 5.82 -10.01
C ILE A 236 -11.36 5.18 -11.36
N ASN A 237 -12.08 5.59 -12.39
CA ASN A 237 -11.86 5.20 -13.77
C ASN A 237 -11.18 6.33 -14.54
N ARG A 238 -10.21 5.98 -15.38
CA ARG A 238 -9.61 6.92 -16.34
C ARG A 238 -10.56 7.09 -17.52
N VAL A 239 -11.08 8.29 -17.72
CA VAL A 239 -11.95 8.58 -18.88
C VAL A 239 -11.09 9.00 -20.09
N ARG A 240 -10.13 9.90 -19.85
CA ARG A 240 -9.12 10.37 -20.80
C ARG A 240 -7.89 10.83 -20.03
N ARG A 241 -6.81 11.20 -20.74
CA ARG A 241 -5.58 11.69 -20.12
C ARG A 241 -5.86 12.82 -19.11
N GLY A 242 -5.63 12.53 -17.84
CA GLY A 242 -5.82 13.47 -16.72
C GLY A 242 -7.28 13.82 -16.40
N ARG A 243 -8.25 12.99 -16.80
CA ARG A 243 -9.67 13.08 -16.43
C ARG A 243 -10.16 11.77 -15.84
N TYR A 244 -10.86 11.86 -14.72
CA TYR A 244 -11.29 10.71 -13.94
C TYR A 244 -12.76 10.81 -13.58
N THR A 245 -13.36 9.66 -13.32
CA THR A 245 -14.71 9.49 -12.72
C THR A 245 -14.61 8.54 -11.55
N VAL A 246 -15.47 8.68 -10.55
CA VAL A 246 -15.55 7.69 -9.47
C VAL A 246 -16.22 6.43 -9.99
N SER A 247 -15.75 5.24 -9.59
CA SER A 247 -16.38 4.00 -10.05
C SER A 247 -17.74 3.76 -9.40
N ASP A 248 -18.69 3.19 -10.14
CA ASP A 248 -20.05 2.92 -9.66
C ASP A 248 -20.06 2.00 -8.42
N GLN A 249 -19.10 1.07 -8.36
CA GLN A 249 -18.89 0.19 -7.21
C GLN A 249 -18.53 0.97 -5.93
N ILE A 250 -17.72 2.01 -6.04
CA ILE A 250 -17.40 2.88 -4.90
C ILE A 250 -18.58 3.78 -4.56
N LEU A 251 -19.27 4.35 -5.56
CA LEU A 251 -20.43 5.22 -5.32
C LEU A 251 -21.56 4.47 -4.61
N SER A 252 -21.83 3.22 -4.99
CA SER A 252 -22.84 2.36 -4.33
C SER A 252 -22.52 2.05 -2.86
N HIS A 253 -21.27 2.24 -2.42
CA HIS A 253 -20.84 2.03 -1.04
C HIS A 253 -20.30 3.29 -0.37
N LYS A 254 -20.64 4.47 -0.90
CA LYS A 254 -20.13 5.78 -0.46
C LYS A 254 -20.22 5.97 1.06
N GLU A 255 -21.38 5.72 1.66
CA GLU A 255 -21.58 5.93 3.11
C GLU A 255 -20.72 5.01 3.97
N THR A 256 -20.58 3.74 3.57
CA THR A 256 -19.69 2.77 4.23
C THR A 256 -18.24 3.23 4.19
N ILE A 257 -17.79 3.71 3.02
CA ILE A 257 -16.43 4.22 2.85
C ILE A 257 -16.22 5.49 3.68
N LEU A 258 -17.12 6.46 3.64
CA LEU A 258 -17.02 7.68 4.44
C LEU A 258 -16.95 7.38 5.94
N LYS A 259 -17.79 6.45 6.42
CA LYS A 259 -17.78 5.97 7.81
C LYS A 259 -16.46 5.30 8.17
N ALA A 260 -15.87 4.51 7.27
CA ALA A 260 -14.56 3.90 7.50
C ALA A 260 -13.46 4.97 7.60
N LEU A 261 -13.47 5.95 6.69
CA LEU A 261 -12.46 7.02 6.64
C LEU A 261 -12.62 8.07 7.75
N SER A 262 -13.70 8.06 8.53
CA SER A 262 -13.83 8.87 9.75
C SER A 262 -13.22 8.21 10.98
N GLN A 263 -12.84 6.94 10.90
CA GLN A 263 -12.23 6.22 12.02
C GLN A 263 -10.75 6.58 12.18
N PRO A 264 -10.22 6.56 13.42
CA PRO A 264 -8.78 6.69 13.63
C PRO A 264 -8.03 5.49 13.01
N PRO A 265 -6.74 5.64 12.64
CA PRO A 265 -5.96 4.59 11.98
C PRO A 265 -5.95 3.24 12.70
N SER A 266 -5.97 3.23 14.04
CA SER A 266 -6.03 2.00 14.85
C SER A 266 -7.31 1.20 14.63
N LYS A 267 -8.47 1.87 14.64
CA LYS A 267 -9.77 1.22 14.36
C LYS A 267 -9.89 0.82 12.89
N LEU A 268 -9.30 1.59 11.98
CA LEU A 268 -9.26 1.25 10.58
C LEU A 268 -8.45 -0.03 10.34
N ARG A 269 -7.28 -0.17 10.96
CA ARG A 269 -6.46 -1.39 10.89
C ARG A 269 -7.24 -2.64 11.32
N GLU A 270 -8.08 -2.51 12.34
CA GLU A 270 -8.91 -3.61 12.84
C GLU A 270 -10.02 -4.02 11.85
N ASN A 271 -10.66 -3.05 11.20
CA ASN A 271 -11.90 -3.31 10.45
C ASN A 271 -11.75 -3.22 8.92
N ILE A 272 -10.56 -2.91 8.41
CA ILE A 272 -10.39 -2.65 6.97
C ILE A 272 -10.83 -3.82 6.10
N PHE A 273 -10.49 -5.05 6.50
CA PHE A 273 -10.82 -6.24 5.72
C PHE A 273 -12.32 -6.48 5.67
N THR A 274 -13.03 -6.32 6.79
CA THR A 274 -14.49 -6.48 6.83
C THR A 274 -15.23 -5.34 6.13
N MET A 275 -14.69 -4.11 6.17
CA MET A 275 -15.30 -2.94 5.54
C MET A 275 -15.08 -2.87 4.03
N PHE A 276 -13.87 -3.19 3.55
CA PHE A 276 -13.49 -3.00 2.15
C PHE A 276 -13.57 -4.28 1.33
N ALA A 277 -13.52 -5.49 1.91
CA ALA A 277 -13.61 -6.71 1.11
C ALA A 277 -14.90 -6.83 0.28
N PRO A 278 -16.10 -6.47 0.79
CA PRO A 278 -17.32 -6.47 -0.02
C PRO A 278 -17.25 -5.55 -1.25
N LEU A 279 -16.35 -4.55 -1.25
CA LEU A 279 -16.13 -3.64 -2.38
C LEU A 279 -15.33 -4.27 -3.52
N PHE A 280 -14.69 -5.41 -3.32
CA PHE A 280 -13.78 -5.98 -4.33
C PHE A 280 -13.99 -7.46 -4.56
N ILE A 281 -14.53 -8.18 -3.57
CA ILE A 281 -14.71 -9.62 -3.59
C ILE A 281 -16.20 -9.92 -3.44
N PRO A 282 -16.86 -10.44 -4.49
CA PRO A 282 -18.23 -10.92 -4.39
C PRO A 282 -18.33 -12.07 -3.37
N TYR A 283 -19.41 -12.08 -2.57
CA TYR A 283 -19.77 -13.19 -1.67
C TYR A 283 -18.74 -13.50 -0.57
N THR A 284 -18.27 -12.48 0.16
CA THR A 284 -17.47 -12.72 1.36
C THR A 284 -18.30 -13.25 2.52
N GLY A 285 -17.77 -14.24 3.23
CA GLY A 285 -18.41 -14.86 4.39
C GLY A 285 -17.57 -14.73 5.66
N ARG A 286 -18.18 -14.98 6.82
CA ARG A 286 -17.41 -15.16 8.06
C ARG A 286 -16.71 -16.53 8.04
N PRO A 287 -15.45 -16.64 8.48
CA PRO A 287 -14.78 -17.94 8.64
C PRO A 287 -15.36 -18.71 9.83
N SER A 288 -15.33 -20.05 9.76
CA SER A 288 -15.53 -20.90 10.94
C SER A 288 -14.31 -20.87 11.85
N LYS A 289 -14.46 -21.30 13.11
CA LYS A 289 -13.31 -21.41 14.05
C LYS A 289 -12.22 -22.33 13.49
N GLU A 290 -12.61 -23.43 12.85
CA GLU A 290 -11.69 -24.40 12.24
C GLU A 290 -10.90 -23.77 11.07
N ALA A 291 -11.55 -22.91 10.28
CA ALA A 291 -10.89 -22.20 9.19
C ALA A 291 -9.84 -21.21 9.73
N ILE A 292 -10.17 -20.45 10.79
CA ILE A 292 -9.21 -19.54 11.43
C ILE A 292 -8.04 -20.35 12.01
N ASN A 293 -8.31 -21.41 12.77
CA ASN A 293 -7.27 -22.26 13.37
C ASN A 293 -6.32 -22.83 12.33
N ARG A 294 -6.86 -23.40 11.25
CA ARG A 294 -6.08 -23.99 10.17
C ARG A 294 -5.19 -22.94 9.51
N GLU A 295 -5.75 -21.78 9.17
CA GLU A 295 -5.00 -20.73 8.49
C GLU A 295 -3.94 -20.11 9.41
N LEU A 296 -4.25 -19.94 10.71
CA LEU A 296 -3.30 -19.47 11.73
C LEU A 296 -2.07 -20.38 11.82
N ILE A 297 -2.28 -21.68 11.99
CA ILE A 297 -1.18 -22.67 12.10
C ILE A 297 -0.35 -22.70 10.82
N GLN A 298 -1.00 -22.73 9.65
CA GLN A 298 -0.29 -22.76 8.37
C GLN A 298 0.53 -21.48 8.16
N THR A 299 -0.06 -20.32 8.41
CA THR A 299 0.58 -19.01 8.23
C THR A 299 1.76 -18.86 9.19
N PHE A 300 1.59 -19.21 10.47
CA PHE A 300 2.67 -19.18 11.45
C PHE A 300 3.83 -20.06 11.02
N ASN A 301 3.57 -21.31 10.63
CA ASN A 301 4.61 -22.26 10.24
C ASN A 301 5.40 -21.77 9.03
N ILE A 302 4.73 -21.17 8.04
CA ILE A 302 5.38 -20.62 6.85
C ILE A 302 6.27 -19.43 7.22
N ILE A 303 5.73 -18.46 7.98
CA ILE A 303 6.45 -17.24 8.34
C ILE A 303 7.61 -17.56 9.29
N SER A 304 7.37 -18.33 10.35
CA SER A 304 8.38 -18.68 11.36
C SER A 304 9.58 -19.40 10.76
N ARG A 305 9.37 -20.32 9.81
CA ARG A 305 10.46 -20.98 9.08
C ARG A 305 11.30 -19.99 8.27
N TRP A 306 10.67 -18.97 7.68
CA TRP A 306 11.38 -17.97 6.89
C TRP A 306 12.14 -16.96 7.77
N VAL A 307 11.51 -16.42 8.82
CA VAL A 307 12.21 -15.52 9.77
C VAL A 307 13.23 -16.25 10.66
N ARG A 308 13.19 -17.58 10.71
CA ARG A 308 14.02 -18.44 11.58
C ARG A 308 13.93 -18.03 13.04
N GLY A 309 12.73 -17.71 13.49
CA GLY A 309 12.53 -17.11 14.81
C GLY A 309 11.07 -16.85 15.16
N PRO A 310 10.84 -16.13 16.27
CA PRO A 310 9.50 -15.83 16.75
C PRO A 310 8.80 -14.81 15.84
N VAL A 311 7.48 -14.93 15.72
CA VAL A 311 6.67 -14.12 14.81
C VAL A 311 5.90 -13.07 15.60
N LYS A 312 6.05 -11.80 15.22
CA LYS A 312 5.28 -10.70 15.81
C LYS A 312 3.78 -10.92 15.63
N LEU A 313 3.02 -10.83 16.72
CA LEU A 313 1.62 -11.20 16.76
C LEU A 313 0.78 -10.37 15.77
N SER A 314 0.95 -9.05 15.75
CA SER A 314 0.19 -8.16 14.88
C SER A 314 0.49 -8.35 13.38
N LEU A 315 1.67 -8.88 13.05
CA LEU A 315 2.02 -9.30 11.69
C LEU A 315 1.27 -10.58 11.32
N LEU A 316 1.30 -11.58 12.22
CA LEU A 316 0.60 -12.85 12.03
C LEU A 316 -0.91 -12.66 11.87
N GLU A 317 -1.54 -11.85 12.73
CA GLU A 317 -2.96 -11.50 12.67
C GLU A 317 -3.35 -10.97 11.27
N THR A 318 -2.55 -10.05 10.76
CA THR A 318 -2.80 -9.42 9.45
C THR A 318 -2.58 -10.43 8.31
N ALA A 319 -1.51 -11.24 8.37
CA ALA A 319 -1.22 -12.26 7.37
C ALA A 319 -2.33 -13.32 7.30
N VAL A 320 -2.86 -13.76 8.45
CA VAL A 320 -4.00 -14.68 8.52
C VAL A 320 -5.25 -14.05 7.90
N CYS A 321 -5.54 -12.78 8.19
CA CYS A 321 -6.69 -12.09 7.58
C CYS A 321 -6.58 -12.04 6.05
N ILE A 322 -5.40 -11.72 5.50
CA ILE A 322 -5.17 -11.72 4.04
C ILE A 322 -5.36 -13.12 3.45
N ARG A 323 -4.83 -14.16 4.09
CA ARG A 323 -4.94 -15.54 3.58
C ARG A 323 -6.35 -16.10 3.67
N LEU A 324 -7.11 -15.72 4.70
CA LEU A 324 -8.56 -15.99 4.79
C LEU A 324 -9.33 -15.28 3.67
N LEU A 325 -8.98 -14.03 3.34
CA LEU A 325 -9.60 -13.30 2.23
C LEU A 325 -9.37 -13.98 0.88
N GLU A 326 -8.23 -14.62 0.66
CA GLU A 326 -7.99 -15.43 -0.54
C GLU A 326 -8.91 -16.66 -0.64
N ASN A 327 -9.58 -17.03 0.45
CA ASN A 327 -10.64 -18.05 0.51
C ASN A 327 -12.04 -17.41 0.63
N ASN A 328 -12.20 -16.13 0.29
CA ASN A 328 -13.45 -15.37 0.44
C ASN A 328 -13.98 -15.27 1.87
N HIS A 329 -13.12 -15.42 2.88
CA HIS A 329 -13.48 -15.24 4.28
C HIS A 329 -12.98 -13.90 4.83
N THR A 330 -13.85 -13.15 5.50
CA THR A 330 -13.48 -11.89 6.17
C THR A 330 -13.32 -12.11 7.66
N ALA A 331 -12.13 -11.83 8.18
CA ALA A 331 -11.82 -11.80 9.60
C ALA A 331 -11.25 -10.43 10.00
N THR A 332 -11.24 -10.15 11.29
CA THR A 332 -10.49 -9.02 11.86
C THR A 332 -9.26 -9.50 12.61
N PRO A 333 -8.21 -8.67 12.79
CA PRO A 333 -7.06 -9.00 13.62
C PRO A 333 -7.45 -9.45 15.03
N SER A 334 -8.46 -8.83 15.66
CA SER A 334 -8.94 -9.24 16.99
C SER A 334 -9.57 -10.63 16.97
N MET A 335 -10.34 -11.01 15.95
CA MET A 335 -10.86 -12.38 15.85
C MET A 335 -9.73 -13.43 15.82
N VAL A 336 -8.63 -13.12 15.11
CA VAL A 336 -7.45 -13.99 15.08
C VAL A 336 -6.74 -13.99 16.43
N ARG A 337 -6.59 -12.83 17.07
CA ARG A 337 -5.99 -12.70 18.41
C ARG A 337 -6.75 -13.49 19.47
N ASP A 338 -8.07 -13.38 19.49
CA ASP A 338 -8.94 -14.10 20.42
C ASP A 338 -8.76 -15.62 20.24
N THR A 339 -8.63 -16.07 18.99
CA THR A 339 -8.34 -17.47 18.68
C THR A 339 -6.97 -17.90 19.22
N ILE A 340 -5.93 -17.07 19.09
CA ILE A 340 -4.60 -17.35 19.66
C ILE A 340 -4.67 -17.43 21.19
N ASN A 341 -5.39 -16.50 21.82
CA ASN A 341 -5.58 -16.48 23.27
C ASN A 341 -6.32 -17.74 23.75
N GLU A 342 -7.43 -18.10 23.11
CA GLU A 342 -8.19 -19.34 23.39
C GLU A 342 -7.27 -20.56 23.30
N LEU A 343 -6.52 -20.69 22.20
CA LEU A 343 -5.61 -21.82 22.02
C LEU A 343 -4.47 -21.82 23.05
N SER A 344 -3.95 -20.65 23.46
CA SER A 344 -2.88 -20.56 24.45
C SER A 344 -3.30 -21.03 25.84
N ILE A 345 -4.59 -20.86 26.18
CA ILE A 345 -5.18 -21.37 27.43
C ILE A 345 -5.41 -22.88 27.34
N LEU A 346 -5.87 -23.37 26.18
CA LEU A 346 -6.15 -24.79 25.97
C LEU A 346 -4.87 -25.64 25.82
N TYR A 347 -3.81 -25.06 25.27
CA TYR A 347 -2.55 -25.74 24.97
C TYR A 347 -1.32 -24.93 25.42
N PRO A 348 -1.16 -24.68 26.74
CA PRO A 348 -0.08 -23.85 27.27
C PRO A 348 1.32 -24.39 26.94
N ASP A 349 1.46 -25.72 26.79
CA ASP A 349 2.74 -26.36 26.46
C ASP A 349 3.07 -26.33 24.95
N LYS A 350 2.16 -25.82 24.13
CA LYS A 350 2.30 -25.78 22.66
C LYS A 350 2.35 -24.37 22.09
N ILE A 351 1.84 -23.39 22.82
CA ILE A 351 1.70 -22.00 22.38
C ILE A 351 2.40 -21.09 23.37
N PHE A 352 3.47 -20.45 22.92
CA PHE A 352 4.31 -19.60 23.77
C PHE A 352 4.31 -18.18 23.24
N LEU A 353 3.79 -17.26 24.05
CA LEU A 353 3.81 -15.82 23.80
C LEU A 353 4.88 -15.18 24.68
N THR A 354 5.76 -14.39 24.06
CA THR A 354 6.81 -13.65 24.77
C THR A 354 6.77 -12.18 24.40
N PRO A 355 7.00 -11.25 25.34
CA PRO A 355 7.24 -9.86 25.01
C PRO A 355 8.53 -9.74 24.20
N GLY A 356 8.46 -8.97 23.10
CA GLY A 356 9.62 -8.67 22.27
C GLY A 356 10.24 -7.31 22.57
N PRO A 357 11.28 -6.93 21.82
CA PRO A 357 12.07 -5.72 22.06
C PRO A 357 11.32 -4.41 21.76
N ASP A 358 10.19 -4.48 21.06
CA ASP A 358 9.39 -3.35 20.59
C ASP A 358 8.04 -3.24 21.31
N GLU A 359 7.96 -3.72 22.55
CA GLU A 359 6.74 -3.78 23.39
C GLU A 359 5.58 -4.59 22.77
N ASN A 360 5.83 -5.28 21.65
CA ASN A 360 4.86 -6.17 21.02
C ASN A 360 5.01 -7.60 21.52
N LEU A 361 3.93 -8.37 21.42
CA LEU A 361 3.94 -9.81 21.69
C LEU A 361 4.43 -10.59 20.47
N TYR A 362 5.16 -11.66 20.74
CA TYR A 362 5.68 -12.57 19.74
C TYR A 362 5.25 -14.00 20.06
N LEU A 363 4.83 -14.71 19.02
CA LEU A 363 4.53 -16.13 19.08
C LEU A 363 5.80 -16.90 18.72
N THR A 364 6.33 -17.71 19.65
CA THR A 364 7.61 -18.41 19.47
C THR A 364 7.42 -19.86 19.01
N LYS A 365 6.27 -20.46 19.30
CA LYS A 365 5.94 -21.85 18.95
C LYS A 365 4.41 -22.00 18.85
N LEU A 366 3.98 -22.80 17.88
CA LEU A 366 2.58 -23.21 17.65
C LEU A 366 2.63 -24.59 16.96
N ASN A 367 2.49 -25.66 17.75
CA ASN A 367 2.63 -27.05 17.30
C ASN A 367 1.30 -27.81 17.27
#